data_AF-K1YDU1-F1
#
_entry.id   AF-K1YDU1-F1
#
_cell.length_a   1.000
_cell.length_b   1.000
_cell.length_c   1.000
_cell.angle_alpha   90.00
_cell.angle_beta   90.00
_cell.angle_gamma   90.00
#
_symmetry.space_group_name_H-M   'P 1'
#
loop_
_entity.id
_entity.type
_entity.pdbx_description
1 polymer ?
#
loop_
_entity_poly.entity_id
_entity_poly.type
_entity_poly.pdbx_seq_one_letter_code
_entity_poly.pdbx_strand_id
1 'polypeptide(L)'
;MYWTYDYYVATPDTTGAYSLLTNKKTREVLLLTKEEFSLARKKLSKTQKQLAELLGMSLKTIHSYEQGWRTIPTHIERHIYFLLINQRGRKDSLTPCWEKKLCSVKDQCPAWEFQSGHLCWFLCGTKCDCTQDACQREKLEICKACDIFTSLLK
;
A
#
# COMPACT_ATOMS: atom_id res chain seq x y z
N MET A 1 31.21 -9.25 -32.76
CA MET A 1 29.77 -9.53 -32.56
C MET A 1 29.10 -8.17 -32.34
N TYR A 2 28.63 -7.58 -33.43
CA TYR A 2 28.15 -6.20 -33.49
C TYR A 2 26.63 -6.20 -33.34
N TRP A 3 26.09 -5.36 -32.45
CA TRP A 3 24.65 -5.12 -32.33
C TRP A 3 24.30 -3.88 -33.17
N THR A 4 23.41 -4.03 -34.15
CA THR A 4 22.88 -2.95 -34.98
C THR A 4 21.74 -2.25 -34.24
N TYR A 5 21.79 -0.92 -34.16
CA TYR A 5 20.71 -0.06 -33.68
C TYR A 5 19.81 0.32 -34.86
N ASP A 6 18.53 -0.05 -34.81
CA ASP A 6 17.53 0.45 -35.75
C ASP A 6 16.99 1.80 -35.25
N TYR A 7 17.39 2.87 -35.93
CA TYR A 7 16.80 4.20 -35.79
C TYR A 7 15.56 4.29 -36.68
N TYR A 8 14.36 4.41 -36.10
CA TYR A 8 13.17 4.80 -36.85
C TYR A 8 13.05 6.34 -36.87
N VAL A 9 13.05 6.91 -38.07
CA VAL A 9 12.83 8.33 -38.35
C VAL A 9 11.31 8.56 -38.47
N ALA A 10 10.74 9.39 -37.61
CA ALA A 10 9.32 9.76 -37.69
C ALA A 10 9.11 10.88 -38.73
N THR A 11 8.26 10.65 -39.72
CA THR A 11 7.75 11.70 -40.62
C THR A 11 6.55 12.41 -39.98
N PRO A 12 6.38 13.73 -40.18
CA PRO A 12 5.23 14.45 -39.63
C PRO A 12 4.00 14.27 -40.54
N ASP A 13 2.85 13.97 -39.94
CA ASP A 13 1.55 13.98 -40.64
C ASP A 13 0.68 15.16 -40.16
N THR A 14 -0.20 15.61 -41.04
CA THR A 14 -0.67 16.99 -41.22
C THR A 14 -1.88 17.43 -40.38
N THR A 15 -2.20 16.76 -39.28
CA THR A 15 -3.49 16.99 -38.58
C THR A 15 -3.44 17.51 -37.15
N GLY A 16 -2.29 17.93 -36.63
CA GLY A 16 -2.26 18.77 -35.41
C GLY A 16 -2.92 18.17 -34.16
N ALA A 17 -2.93 16.84 -34.01
CA ALA A 17 -3.43 16.15 -32.83
C ALA A 17 -2.28 15.41 -32.13
N TYR A 18 -1.75 15.98 -31.04
CA TYR A 18 -0.81 15.27 -30.16
C TYR A 18 -1.58 14.23 -29.33
N SER A 19 -1.58 12.98 -29.80
CA SER A 19 -2.00 11.84 -28.99
C SER A 19 -0.99 11.58 -27.87
N LEU A 20 -1.51 11.51 -26.64
CA LEU A 20 -0.80 11.24 -25.40
C LEU A 20 -0.02 9.92 -25.47
N LEU A 21 1.31 9.98 -25.61
CA LEU A 21 2.18 8.87 -25.23
C LEU A 21 2.57 9.04 -23.76
N THR A 22 1.87 8.26 -22.95
CA THR A 22 2.07 8.08 -21.52
C THR A 22 3.54 7.81 -21.20
N ASN A 23 4.20 8.78 -20.60
CA ASN A 23 5.51 8.60 -20.00
C ASN A 23 5.32 7.71 -18.76
N LYS A 24 5.57 6.39 -18.90
CA LYS A 24 5.78 5.47 -17.76
C LYS A 24 7.12 5.80 -17.08
N LYS A 25 7.21 7.03 -16.57
CA LYS A 25 8.21 7.44 -15.59
C LYS A 25 7.92 6.59 -14.36
N THR A 26 8.85 5.72 -14.02
CA THR A 26 8.94 4.95 -12.77
C THR A 26 8.20 5.68 -11.64
N ARG A 27 6.96 5.28 -11.38
CA ARG A 27 6.18 5.75 -10.23
C ARG A 27 6.92 5.22 -9.02
N GLU A 28 7.70 6.08 -8.39
CA GLU A 28 8.27 5.83 -7.09
C GLU A 28 7.10 5.62 -6.14
N VAL A 29 6.75 4.35 -5.90
CA VAL A 29 5.71 3.98 -4.95
C VAL A 29 6.21 4.45 -3.58
N LEU A 30 5.53 5.44 -3.01
CA LEU A 30 5.90 6.10 -1.76
C LEU A 30 5.68 5.15 -0.58
N LEU A 31 6.69 4.31 -0.33
CA LEU A 31 6.74 3.40 0.81
C LEU A 31 6.76 4.19 2.13
N LEU A 32 6.34 3.54 3.22
CA LEU A 32 6.40 4.10 4.58
C LEU A 32 7.82 4.61 4.86
N THR A 33 7.95 5.90 5.17
CA THR A 33 9.28 6.50 5.38
C THR A 33 9.85 6.11 6.75
N LYS A 34 11.15 6.34 6.96
CA LYS A 34 11.77 6.09 8.27
C LYS A 34 11.18 7.00 9.37
N GLU A 35 10.78 8.22 9.01
CA GLU A 35 10.12 9.17 9.90
C GLU A 35 8.73 8.67 10.28
N GLU A 36 7.95 8.23 9.30
CA GLU A 36 6.61 7.69 9.52
C GLU A 36 6.65 6.38 10.32
N PHE A 37 7.63 5.50 10.06
CA PHE A 37 7.84 4.29 10.83
C PHE A 37 8.19 4.59 12.29
N SER A 38 9.10 5.56 12.51
CA SER A 38 9.48 6.01 13.86
C SER A 38 8.28 6.63 14.59
N LEU A 39 7.47 7.43 13.90
CA LEU A 39 6.25 8.02 14.43
C LEU A 39 5.21 6.94 14.78
N ALA A 40 5.00 5.97 13.90
CA ALA A 40 4.08 4.86 14.12
C ALA A 40 4.47 4.06 15.37
N ARG A 41 5.76 3.72 15.54
CA ARG A 41 6.24 3.06 16.76
C ARG A 41 5.93 3.87 18.02
N LYS A 42 6.17 5.18 17.98
CA LYS A 42 5.87 6.08 19.11
C LYS A 42 4.37 6.11 19.42
N LYS A 43 3.50 6.16 18.39
CA LYS A 43 2.04 6.08 18.55
C LYS A 43 1.58 4.76 19.20
N LEU A 44 2.28 3.66 18.93
CA LEU A 44 2.03 2.36 19.57
C LEU A 44 2.58 2.26 21.00
N SER A 45 3.27 3.30 21.50
CA SER A 45 3.94 3.32 22.80
C SER A 45 4.91 2.15 22.98
N LYS A 46 5.68 1.82 21.94
CA LYS A 46 6.65 0.70 21.94
C LYS A 46 8.09 1.18 21.91
N THR A 47 8.96 0.47 22.62
CA THR A 47 10.40 0.55 22.40
C THR A 47 10.77 -0.15 21.09
N GLN A 48 11.98 0.12 20.56
CA GLN A 48 12.48 -0.60 19.37
C GLN A 48 12.51 -2.12 19.61
N LYS A 49 12.87 -2.56 20.83
CA LYS A 49 12.91 -3.98 21.22
C LYS A 49 11.51 -4.61 21.20
N GLN A 50 10.53 -3.95 21.84
CA GLN A 50 9.15 -4.45 21.85
C GLN A 50 8.55 -4.50 20.44
N LEU A 51 8.85 -3.51 19.59
CA LEU A 51 8.38 -3.54 18.21
C LEU A 51 9.05 -4.68 17.42
N ALA A 52 10.33 -4.95 17.65
CA ALA A 52 11.04 -6.07 17.05
C ALA A 52 10.39 -7.41 17.42
N GLU A 53 10.08 -7.61 18.69
CA GLU A 53 9.37 -8.79 19.21
C GLU A 53 7.97 -8.92 18.58
N LEU A 54 7.21 -7.83 18.52
CA LEU A 54 5.86 -7.82 17.91
C LEU A 54 5.87 -8.15 16.41
N LEU A 55 6.89 -7.71 15.68
CA LEU A 55 7.02 -7.94 14.24
C LEU A 55 7.76 -9.23 13.89
N GLY A 56 8.27 -9.98 14.89
CA GLY A 56 9.07 -11.19 14.65
C GLY A 56 10.41 -10.89 13.97
N MET A 57 11.03 -9.75 14.29
CA MET A 57 12.25 -9.26 13.65
C MET A 57 13.37 -9.05 14.66
N SER A 58 14.61 -8.97 14.17
CA SER A 58 15.74 -8.59 15.01
C SER A 58 15.71 -7.09 15.35
N LEU A 59 16.18 -6.72 16.54
CA LEU A 59 16.36 -5.32 16.95
C LEU A 59 17.20 -4.52 15.93
N LYS A 60 18.24 -5.16 15.37
CA LYS A 60 19.09 -4.57 14.32
C LYS A 60 18.28 -4.20 13.07
N THR A 61 17.26 -5.00 12.72
CA THR A 61 16.39 -4.71 11.57
C THR A 61 15.51 -3.49 11.83
N ILE A 62 14.90 -3.39 13.01
CA ILE A 62 14.12 -2.20 13.41
C ILE A 62 15.00 -0.95 13.42
N HIS A 63 16.19 -1.02 13.99
CA HIS A 63 17.14 0.10 13.98
C HIS A 63 17.49 0.52 12.54
N SER A 64 17.76 -0.46 11.68
CA SER A 64 18.08 -0.20 10.26
C SER A 64 16.94 0.48 9.50
N TYR A 65 15.68 0.19 9.84
CA TYR A 65 14.53 0.89 9.27
C TYR A 65 14.43 2.34 9.78
N GLU A 66 14.54 2.57 11.09
CA GLU A 66 14.46 3.92 11.67
C GLU A 66 15.62 4.83 11.21
N GLN A 67 16.81 4.28 10.94
CA GLN A 67 17.93 5.04 10.37
C GLN A 67 17.79 5.28 8.86
N GLY A 68 16.92 4.53 8.18
CA GLY A 68 16.79 4.56 6.72
C GLY A 68 17.91 3.83 5.98
N TRP A 69 18.69 2.98 6.66
CA TRP A 69 19.70 2.13 6.01
C TRP A 69 19.07 1.00 5.20
N ARG A 70 17.82 0.65 5.50
CA ARG A 70 17.03 -0.31 4.74
C ARG A 70 15.65 0.27 4.47
N THR A 71 15.15 0.06 3.27
CA THR A 71 13.74 0.32 2.94
C THR A 71 12.84 -0.64 3.71
N ILE A 72 11.71 -0.12 4.20
CA ILE A 72 10.70 -0.92 4.88
C ILE A 72 9.90 -1.72 3.83
N PRO A 73 9.83 -3.06 3.94
CA PRO A 73 9.04 -3.86 3.00
C PRO A 73 7.54 -3.64 3.19
N THR A 74 6.75 -3.70 2.11
CA THR A 74 5.29 -3.49 2.14
C THR A 74 4.55 -4.38 3.13
N HIS A 75 4.98 -5.62 3.35
CA HIS A 75 4.34 -6.50 4.34
C HIS A 75 4.54 -5.99 5.77
N ILE A 76 5.68 -5.33 6.05
CA ILE A 76 5.94 -4.68 7.34
C ILE A 76 5.11 -3.42 7.49
N GLU A 77 4.94 -2.64 6.42
CA GLU A 77 4.00 -1.52 6.44
C GLU A 77 2.58 -1.96 6.80
N ARG A 78 2.10 -3.06 6.17
CA ARG A 78 0.79 -3.65 6.47
C ARG A 78 0.70 -4.06 7.94
N HIS A 79 1.74 -4.68 8.50
CA HIS A 79 1.77 -5.04 9.93
C HIS A 79 1.74 -3.80 10.83
N ILE A 80 2.49 -2.74 10.51
CA ILE A 80 2.47 -1.49 11.26
C ILE A 80 1.07 -0.86 11.27
N TYR A 81 0.42 -0.75 10.11
CA TYR A 81 -0.95 -0.23 10.03
C TYR A 81 -1.94 -1.13 10.76
N PHE A 82 -1.76 -2.45 10.69
CA PHE A 82 -2.61 -3.39 11.41
C PHE A 82 -2.55 -3.14 12.92
N LEU A 83 -1.33 -2.97 13.46
CA LEU A 83 -1.14 -2.67 14.88
C LEU A 83 -1.72 -1.31 15.26
N LEU A 84 -1.57 -0.27 14.42
CA LEU A 84 -2.11 1.06 14.68
C LEU A 84 -3.65 1.06 14.72
N ILE A 85 -4.27 0.33 13.79
CA ILE A 85 -5.73 0.27 13.63
C ILE A 85 -6.40 -0.60 14.70
N ASN A 86 -5.77 -1.71 15.09
CA ASN A 86 -6.37 -2.73 15.96
C ASN A 86 -5.92 -2.60 17.42
N GLN A 87 -5.80 -1.38 17.94
CA GLN A 87 -5.47 -1.15 19.34
C GLN A 87 -6.66 -1.46 20.26
N ARG A 88 -6.36 -2.03 21.44
CA ARG A 88 -7.38 -2.34 22.44
C ARG A 88 -8.14 -1.08 22.86
N GLY A 89 -9.46 -1.16 22.93
CA GLY A 89 -10.30 -0.03 23.34
C GLY A 89 -10.74 0.87 22.18
N ARG A 90 -10.49 0.48 20.93
CA ARG A 90 -11.13 1.10 19.76
C ARG A 90 -12.65 1.09 19.94
N LYS A 91 -13.27 2.27 19.89
CA LYS A 91 -14.72 2.47 20.02
C LYS A 91 -15.44 2.62 18.67
N ASP A 92 -14.70 2.89 17.60
CA ASP A 92 -15.26 3.06 16.27
C ASP A 92 -15.85 1.76 15.74
N SER A 93 -17.04 1.84 15.13
CA SER A 93 -17.60 0.73 14.36
C SER A 93 -16.73 0.45 13.13
N LEU A 94 -16.35 -0.81 12.95
CA LEU A 94 -15.60 -1.28 11.79
C LEU A 94 -16.57 -1.66 10.67
N THR A 95 -16.93 -0.69 9.83
CA THR A 95 -17.82 -0.93 8.69
C THR A 95 -17.07 -1.71 7.60
N PRO A 96 -17.61 -2.84 7.11
CA PRO A 96 -17.03 -3.57 5.99
C PRO A 96 -16.99 -2.76 4.69
N CYS A 97 -16.03 -3.07 3.82
CA CYS A 97 -15.84 -2.30 2.60
C CYS A 97 -17.02 -2.35 1.63
N TRP A 98 -17.71 -3.49 1.54
CA TRP A 98 -18.84 -3.67 0.63
C TRP A 98 -20.08 -2.88 1.05
N GLU A 99 -20.27 -2.62 2.34
CA GLU A 99 -21.35 -1.76 2.83
C GLU A 99 -21.05 -0.30 2.51
N LYS A 100 -19.84 0.17 2.87
CA LYS A 100 -19.47 1.57 2.65
C LYS A 100 -19.35 1.92 1.16
N LYS A 101 -18.88 0.99 0.32
CA LYS A 101 -18.69 1.20 -1.12
C LYS A 101 -19.82 0.70 -1.99
N LEU A 102 -20.88 0.09 -1.42
CA LEU A 102 -21.98 -0.53 -2.17
C LEU A 102 -21.46 -1.52 -3.24
N CYS A 103 -20.54 -2.42 -2.85
CA CYS A 103 -19.81 -3.28 -3.79
C CYS A 103 -20.69 -4.39 -4.36
N SER A 104 -20.84 -4.42 -5.69
CA SER A 104 -21.66 -5.38 -6.44
C SER A 104 -21.02 -6.75 -6.63
N VAL A 105 -19.69 -6.85 -6.54
CA VAL A 105 -18.92 -8.11 -6.73
C VAL A 105 -18.38 -8.68 -5.42
N LYS A 106 -18.95 -8.28 -4.28
CA LYS A 106 -18.44 -8.64 -2.94
C LYS A 106 -18.36 -10.16 -2.74
N ASP A 107 -19.29 -10.94 -3.29
CA ASP A 107 -19.35 -12.40 -3.11
C ASP A 107 -18.16 -13.15 -3.76
N GLN A 108 -17.39 -12.47 -4.61
CA GLN A 108 -16.15 -12.98 -5.23
C GLN A 108 -14.88 -12.41 -4.56
N CYS A 109 -15.04 -11.62 -3.49
CA CYS A 109 -13.95 -10.92 -2.85
C CYS A 109 -13.48 -11.68 -1.59
N PRO A 110 -12.18 -11.98 -1.45
CA PRO A 110 -11.64 -12.58 -0.23
C PRO A 110 -11.98 -11.80 1.05
N ALA A 111 -12.07 -10.47 0.98
CA ALA A 111 -12.45 -9.66 2.14
C ALA A 111 -13.88 -9.96 2.62
N TRP A 112 -14.78 -10.29 1.70
CA TRP A 112 -16.15 -10.71 2.04
C TRP A 112 -16.18 -12.16 2.52
N GLU A 113 -15.51 -13.08 1.81
CA GLU A 113 -15.41 -14.50 2.19
C GLU A 113 -14.95 -14.67 3.64
N PHE A 114 -13.90 -13.94 4.04
CA PHE A 114 -13.33 -14.00 5.39
C PHE A 114 -13.88 -12.94 6.35
N GLN A 115 -15.01 -12.28 6.02
CA GLN A 115 -15.68 -11.30 6.88
C GLN A 115 -14.75 -10.19 7.40
N SER A 116 -13.82 -9.74 6.57
CA SER A 116 -12.70 -8.87 6.92
C SER A 116 -12.71 -7.58 6.10
N GLY A 117 -13.90 -7.06 5.78
CA GLY A 117 -14.07 -5.89 4.92
C GLY A 117 -13.34 -4.62 5.41
N HIS A 118 -13.25 -4.41 6.72
CA HIS A 118 -12.47 -3.31 7.31
C HIS A 118 -10.94 -3.53 7.19
N LEU A 119 -10.50 -4.75 6.87
CA LEU A 119 -9.11 -5.13 6.59
C LEU A 119 -8.89 -5.42 5.10
N CYS A 120 -9.77 -4.97 4.19
CA CYS A 120 -9.61 -5.24 2.76
C CYS A 120 -8.28 -4.72 2.19
N TRP A 121 -7.73 -3.67 2.81
CA TRP A 121 -6.43 -3.08 2.48
C TRP A 121 -5.25 -3.96 2.90
N PHE A 122 -5.43 -4.84 3.89
CA PHE A 122 -4.42 -5.77 4.41
C PHE A 122 -4.32 -7.01 3.52
N LEU A 123 -5.47 -7.53 3.09
CA LEU A 123 -5.56 -8.71 2.24
C LEU A 123 -5.02 -8.45 0.82
N CYS A 124 -4.36 -9.47 0.28
CA CYS A 124 -3.93 -9.50 -1.11
C CYS A 124 -5.01 -10.20 -1.95
N GLY A 125 -5.10 -9.85 -3.24
CA GLY A 125 -6.06 -10.51 -4.15
C GLY A 125 -7.52 -10.05 -4.00
N THR A 126 -7.79 -9.00 -3.22
CA THR A 126 -9.13 -8.39 -3.15
C THR A 126 -9.57 -7.86 -4.51
N LYS A 127 -10.87 -7.98 -4.80
CA LYS A 127 -11.51 -7.48 -6.03
C LYS A 127 -11.99 -6.03 -5.86
N CYS A 128 -11.23 -5.20 -5.14
CA CYS A 128 -11.56 -3.78 -5.04
C CYS A 128 -11.32 -3.12 -6.39
N ASP A 129 -12.30 -2.39 -6.91
CA ASP A 129 -12.16 -1.56 -8.13
C ASP A 129 -10.94 -0.64 -8.04
N CYS A 130 -10.66 -0.16 -6.82
CA CYS A 130 -9.52 0.70 -6.54
C CYS A 130 -8.17 0.06 -6.92
N THR A 131 -8.03 -1.27 -6.85
CA THR A 131 -6.75 -1.97 -7.05
C THR A 131 -6.77 -3.02 -8.16
N GLN A 132 -7.79 -3.00 -9.04
CA GLN A 132 -8.04 -4.03 -10.05
C GLN A 132 -6.85 -4.24 -11.01
N ASP A 133 -6.19 -3.16 -11.43
CA ASP A 133 -5.03 -3.20 -12.35
C ASP A 133 -3.71 -2.83 -11.66
N ALA A 134 -3.72 -2.66 -10.35
CA ALA A 134 -2.55 -2.23 -9.59
C ALA A 134 -1.63 -3.41 -9.28
N CYS A 135 -0.32 -3.21 -9.46
CA CYS A 135 0.63 -4.21 -9.00
C CYS A 135 0.65 -4.28 -7.47
N GLN A 136 1.09 -5.41 -6.92
CA GLN A 136 1.04 -5.65 -5.46
C GLN A 136 1.72 -4.56 -4.63
N ARG A 137 2.78 -3.93 -5.17
CA ARG A 137 3.52 -2.84 -4.54
C ARG A 137 2.67 -1.57 -4.42
N GLU A 138 1.87 -1.25 -5.43
CA GLU A 138 1.06 -0.03 -5.50
C GLU A 138 -0.25 -0.13 -4.71
N LYS A 139 -0.74 -1.35 -4.46
CA LYS A 139 -2.04 -1.56 -3.81
C LYS A 139 -2.16 -0.86 -2.46
N LEU A 140 -1.10 -0.86 -1.65
CA LEU A 140 -1.17 -0.22 -0.35
C LEU A 140 -1.25 1.31 -0.49
N GLU A 141 -0.54 1.92 -1.44
CA GLU A 141 -0.60 3.37 -1.68
C GLU A 141 -1.99 3.82 -2.11
N ILE A 142 -2.61 3.06 -3.01
CA ILE A 142 -4.01 3.31 -3.38
C ILE A 142 -4.91 3.18 -2.16
N CYS A 143 -4.69 2.15 -1.34
CA CYS A 143 -5.45 1.96 -0.10
C CYS A 143 -5.25 3.12 0.89
N LYS A 144 -4.07 3.75 0.98
CA LYS A 144 -3.85 4.91 1.87
C LYS A 144 -4.77 6.09 1.54
N ALA A 145 -5.22 6.21 0.29
CA ALA A 145 -6.20 7.22 -0.15
C ALA A 145 -7.67 6.73 -0.11
N CYS A 146 -7.91 5.47 0.27
CA CYS A 146 -9.23 4.87 0.27
C CYS A 146 -10.02 5.19 1.54
N ASP A 147 -11.29 5.56 1.40
CA ASP A 147 -12.20 5.88 2.52
C ASP A 147 -12.33 4.78 3.56
N ILE A 148 -12.13 3.51 3.19
CA ILE A 148 -12.09 2.41 4.16
C ILE A 148 -10.90 2.60 5.09
N PHE A 149 -9.71 2.75 4.51
CA PHE A 149 -8.47 2.83 5.25
C PHE A 149 -8.34 4.14 6.03
N THR A 150 -8.65 5.28 5.41
CA THR A 150 -8.55 6.59 6.06
C THR A 150 -9.49 6.69 7.26
N SER A 151 -10.67 6.07 7.19
CA SER A 151 -11.59 6.02 8.33
C SER A 151 -11.07 5.22 9.52
N LEU A 152 -10.04 4.38 9.32
CA LEU A 152 -9.44 3.55 10.37
C LEU A 152 -8.28 4.25 11.10
N LEU A 153 -7.62 5.23 10.46
CA LEU A 153 -6.41 5.92 10.94
C LEU A 153 -6.68 7.24 11.68
N LYS A 154 -7.85 7.37 12.32
CA LYS A 154 -8.22 8.54 13.13
C LYS A 154 -7.35 8.69 14.37
#